data_AF-A0A8T5KY46-F1
#
_entry.id   AF-A0A8T5KY46-F1
#
_cell.length_a   1.000
_cell.length_b   1.000
_cell.length_c   1.000
_cell.angle_alpha   90.00
_cell.angle_beta   90.00
_cell.angle_gamma   90.00
#
_symmetry.space_group_name_H-M   'P 1'
#
loop_
_entity.id
_entity.type
_entity.pdbx_description
1 polymer ?
#
loop_
_entity_poly.entity_id
_entity_poly.type
_entity_poly.pdbx_seq_one_letter_code
_entity_poly.pdbx_strand_id
1 'polypeptide(L)' 'MGNYKIKIAAISGASRALKFKEKNPLATEQEVIQFITSKMDEIIANIEDGEE' A
#
# COMPACT_ATOMS: atom_id res chain seq x y z
N MET A 1 19.52 -6.82 -5.24
CA MET A 1 18.86 -5.53 -4.89
C MET A 1 17.31 -5.58 -4.87
N GLY A 2 16.59 -6.49 -5.56
CA GLY A 2 15.13 -6.39 -5.71
C GLY A 2 14.24 -6.70 -4.48
N ASN A 3 14.74 -7.44 -3.49
CA ASN A 3 13.92 -7.95 -2.38
C ASN A 3 13.57 -6.88 -1.33
N TYR A 4 14.40 -5.84 -1.18
CA TYR A 4 14.18 -4.79 -0.17
C TYR A 4 13.03 -3.85 -0.58
N LYS A 5 13.01 -3.38 -1.83
CA LYS A 5 11.94 -2.51 -2.35
C LYS A 5 10.57 -3.20 -2.26
N ILE A 6 10.51 -4.50 -2.56
CA ILE A 6 9.29 -5.32 -2.41
C ILE A 6 8.81 -5.36 -0.95
N LYS A 7 9.72 -5.54 0.01
CA LYS A 7 9.36 -5.54 1.43
C LYS A 7 8.81 -4.18 1.89
N ILE A 8 9.43 -3.08 1.46
CA ILE A 8 8.95 -1.73 1.80
C ILE A 8 7.58 -1.46 1.15
N ALA A 9 7.38 -1.85 -0.10
CA ALA A 9 6.09 -1.74 -0.78
C ALA A 9 5.00 -2.55 -0.06
N ALA A 10 5.31 -3.77 0.37
CA ALA A 10 4.39 -4.61 1.13
C ALA A 10 4.00 -3.99 2.49
N ILE A 11 4.98 -3.46 3.22
CA ILE A 11 4.73 -2.77 4.50
C ILE A 11 3.87 -1.51 4.29
N SER A 12 4.18 -0.71 3.26
CA SER A 12 3.43 0.50 2.92
C SER A 12 1.98 0.18 2.53
N GLY A 13 1.78 -0.84 1.70
CA GLY A 13 0.46 -1.36 1.33
C GLY A 13 -0.34 -1.83 2.54
N ALA A 14 0.26 -2.62 3.43
CA ALA A 14 -0.39 -3.09 4.66
C ALA A 14 -0.77 -1.94 5.60
N SER A 15 0.10 -0.94 5.78
CA SER A 15 -0.21 0.24 6.60
C SER A 15 -1.40 1.03 6.04
N ARG A 16 -1.46 1.21 4.71
CA ARG A 16 -2.59 1.87 4.04
C ARG A 16 -3.89 1.06 4.17
N ALA A 17 -3.80 -0.27 4.09
CA ALA A 17 -4.93 -1.19 4.32
C ALA A 17 -5.58 -0.95 5.69
N LEU A 18 -4.75 -0.96 6.74
CA LEU A 18 -5.19 -0.80 8.12
C LEU A 18 -5.86 0.56 8.32
N LYS A 19 -5.22 1.64 7.86
CA LYS A 19 -5.80 3.00 7.94
C LYS A 19 -7.12 3.13 7.19
N PHE A 20 -7.28 2.44 6.06
CA PHE A 20 -8.54 2.44 5.32
C PHE A 20 -9.65 1.74 6.10
N LYS A 21 -9.36 0.58 6.70
CA LYS A 21 -10.29 -0.18 7.53
C LYS A 21 -10.65 0.54 8.84
N GLU A 22 -9.70 1.25 9.46
CA GLU A 22 -9.97 2.11 10.62
C GLU A 22 -10.97 3.23 10.30
N LYS A 23 -10.83 3.85 9.13
CA LYS A 23 -11.76 4.91 8.67
C LYS A 23 -13.08 4.36 8.14
N ASN A 24 -13.09 3.11 7.68
CA ASN A 24 -14.25 2.43 7.11
C ASN A 24 -14.44 1.06 7.80
N PRO A 25 -14.92 1.01 9.06
CA PRO A 25 -14.96 -0.23 9.85
C PRO A 25 -15.74 -1.35 9.18
N LEU A 26 -16.75 -1.00 8.38
CA LEU A 26 -17.62 -1.94 7.66
C LEU A 26 -17.09 -2.34 6.28
N ALA A 27 -15.99 -1.75 5.79
CA ALA A 27 -15.44 -2.09 4.49
C ALA A 27 -15.08 -3.57 4.41
N THR A 28 -15.52 -4.23 3.35
CA THR A 28 -15.19 -5.62 3.07
C THR A 28 -13.71 -5.77 2.72
N GLU A 29 -13.18 -6.98 2.84
CA GLU A 29 -11.81 -7.29 2.40
C GLU A 29 -11.61 -6.94 0.93
N GLN A 30 -12.64 -7.15 0.10
CA GLN A 30 -12.59 -6.86 -1.33
C GLN A 30 -12.47 -5.35 -1.61
N GLU A 31 -13.17 -4.50 -0.87
CA GLU A 31 -13.04 -3.04 -0.95
C GLU A 31 -11.68 -2.57 -0.46
N VAL A 32 -11.14 -3.16 0.61
CA VAL A 32 -9.80 -2.87 1.12
C VAL A 32 -8.74 -3.22 0.06
N ILE A 33 -8.84 -4.40 -0.55
CA ILE A 33 -7.92 -4.85 -1.60
C ILE A 33 -8.01 -3.96 -2.84
N GLN A 34 -9.23 -3.62 -3.29
CA GLN A 34 -9.44 -2.70 -4.41
C GLN A 34 -8.80 -1.33 -4.13
N PHE A 35 -8.98 -0.78 -2.93
CA PHE A 35 -8.39 0.50 -2.55
C PHE A 35 -6.85 0.49 -2.59
N ILE A 36 -6.21 -0.58 -2.12
CA ILE A 36 -4.75 -0.65 -2.09
C ILE A 36 -4.19 -0.88 -3.50
N THR A 37 -4.81 -1.77 -4.26
CA THR A 37 -4.37 -2.10 -5.63
C THR A 37 -4.58 -0.92 -6.58
N SER A 38 -5.64 -0.13 -6.42
CA SER A 38 -5.82 1.12 -7.19
C SER A 38 -4.80 2.20 -6.86
N LYS A 39 -4.03 2.03 -5.78
CA LYS A 39 -2.99 2.97 -5.33
C LYS A 39 -1.58 2.39 -5.41
N MET A 40 -1.43 1.19 -5.99
CA MET A 40 -0.15 0.49 -5.99
C MET A 40 0.90 1.21 -6.83
N ASP A 41 0.49 1.82 -7.95
CA ASP A 41 1.37 2.62 -8.81
C ASP A 41 1.95 3.82 -8.05
N GLU A 42 1.14 4.52 -7.23
CA GLU A 42 1.62 5.59 -6.35
C GLU A 42 2.55 5.06 -5.25
N ILE A 43 2.27 3.88 -4.69
CA ILE A 43 3.12 3.28 -3.64
C ILE A 43 4.49 2.94 -4.20
N ILE A 44 4.56 2.43 -5.44
CA ILE A 44 5.81 2.10 -6.12
C ILE A 44 6.58 3.37 -6.47
N ALA A 45 5.92 4.39 -7.03
CA ALA A 45 6.56 5.66 -7.39
C ALA A 45 7.22 6.35 -6.18
N ASN A 46 6.53 6.40 -5.03
CA ASN A 46 7.09 6.99 -3.79
C ASN A 46 8.29 6.22 -3.21
N ILE A 47 8.55 4.99 -3.66
CA ILE A 47 9.73 4.19 -3.24
C ILE A 47 10.92 4.44 -4.18
N GLU A 48 10.68 4.88 -5.41
CA GLU A 48 11.72 5.23 -6.38
C GLU A 48 12.29 6.64 -6.15
N ASP A 49 11.45 7.59 -5.73
CA ASP A 49 11.84 8.99 -5.50
C ASP A 49 12.59 9.25 -4.18
N GLY A 50 12.83 8.22 -3.36
CA GLY A 50 13.57 8.33 -2.09
C GLY A 50 15.10 8.24 -2.20
N GLU A 51 15.64 8.29 -3.41
CA GLU A 51 17.09 8.19 -3.72
C GLU A 51 17.71 9.53 -4.21
N GLU A 52 17.23 10.69 -3.72
CA GLU A 52 17.96 11.98 -3.80
C GLU A 52 18.59 12.40 -2.47
#